data_AF-A0A3M1Z2R6-F1
#
_entry.id   AF-A0A3M1Z2R6-F1
#
_cell.length_a   1.000
_cell.length_b   1.000
_cell.length_c   1.000
_cell.angle_alpha   90.00
_cell.angle_beta   90.00
_cell.angle_gamma   90.00
#
_symmetry.space_group_name_H-M   'P 1'
#
loop_
_entity.id
_entity.type
_entity.pdbx_description
1 polymer ?
#
loop_
_entity_poly.entity_id
_entity_poly.type
_entity_poly.pdbx_seq_one_letter_code
_entity_poly.pdbx_strand_id
1 'polypeptide(L)'
;MNEQVVEQHDEVVEEIEALETFSLSRGLVNYGLTALTFLVVGVVIGLLIGQNLAGSTEDLINEAVNAAVAQAREEFSQEVATQIGNIEISAAPSDGGNQQAQGLDTNQRYSVSIENQPSRGPEGAPIVIVEFSDYRCPFCGRFAQTTLPLIEEEYGDKVLFVYRDYPIIGGQSSYQAALAAECVNEQGLFWEYHDLLFANQQILGEPNALFDIAEQLDGLDMEAFQACFEEERYRDGILEDFNTGRELV
;
A
#
# COMPACT_ATOMS: atom_id res chain seq x y z
N MET A 1 -15.13 85.14 54.34
CA MET A 1 -13.95 84.26 54.33
C MET A 1 -14.23 83.10 53.38
N ASN A 2 -14.52 83.39 52.10
CA ASN A 2 -15.02 82.37 51.17
C ASN A 2 -14.92 82.77 49.68
N GLU A 3 -13.86 83.47 49.27
CA GLU A 3 -13.69 83.88 47.86
C GLU A 3 -12.30 83.51 47.33
N GLN A 4 -11.23 83.65 48.15
CA GLN A 4 -9.87 83.23 47.77
C GLN A 4 -9.66 81.70 47.67
N VAL A 5 -10.58 80.88 48.19
CA VAL A 5 -10.45 79.41 48.16
C VAL A 5 -11.02 78.81 46.86
N VAL A 6 -11.89 79.53 46.15
CA VAL A 6 -12.53 79.05 44.92
C VAL A 6 -11.62 79.28 43.71
N GLU A 7 -10.96 80.44 43.64
CA GLU A 7 -10.04 80.78 42.54
C GLU A 7 -8.79 79.88 42.50
N GLN A 8 -8.28 79.48 43.67
CA GLN A 8 -7.15 78.55 43.78
C GLN A 8 -7.53 77.08 43.51
N HIS A 9 -8.82 76.77 43.48
CA HIS A 9 -9.34 75.44 43.19
C HIS A 9 -9.56 75.23 41.69
N ASP A 10 -10.02 76.27 40.96
CA ASP A 10 -10.23 76.17 39.51
C ASP A 10 -8.92 76.08 38.71
N GLU A 11 -7.85 76.77 39.12
CA GLU A 11 -6.54 76.71 38.45
C GLU A 11 -5.89 75.31 38.58
N VAL A 12 -6.11 74.62 39.71
CA VAL A 12 -5.61 73.27 39.96
C VAL A 12 -6.41 72.22 39.18
N VAL A 13 -7.70 72.44 38.96
CA VAL A 13 -8.55 71.54 38.17
C VAL A 13 -8.19 71.61 36.68
N GLU A 14 -7.87 72.79 36.16
CA GLU A 14 -7.46 72.97 34.75
C GLU A 14 -6.07 72.34 34.46
N GLU A 15 -5.12 72.40 35.41
CA GLU A 15 -3.83 71.69 35.31
C GLU A 15 -3.98 70.15 35.38
N ILE A 16 -4.93 69.63 36.16
CA ILE A 16 -5.18 68.19 36.29
C ILE A 16 -5.81 67.62 35.02
N GLU A 17 -6.76 68.31 34.40
CA GLU A 17 -7.37 67.86 33.13
C GLU A 17 -6.38 67.89 31.95
N ALA A 18 -5.41 68.83 31.95
CA ALA A 18 -4.32 68.86 30.97
C ALA A 18 -3.30 67.72 31.15
N LEU A 19 -3.12 67.21 32.37
CA LEU A 19 -2.23 66.08 32.67
C LEU A 19 -2.85 64.71 32.30
N GLU A 20 -4.17 64.56 32.43
CA GLU A 20 -4.87 63.32 32.06
C GLU A 20 -4.93 63.09 30.54
N THR A 21 -5.18 64.15 29.76
CA THR A 21 -5.19 64.08 28.29
C THR A 21 -3.80 63.78 27.70
N PHE A 22 -2.72 64.25 28.35
CA PHE A 22 -1.35 63.96 27.94
C PHE A 22 -0.93 62.51 28.22
N SER A 23 -1.42 61.91 29.32
CA SER A 23 -1.17 60.51 29.70
C SER A 23 -1.82 59.51 28.72
N LEU A 24 -3.06 59.79 28.30
CA LEU A 24 -3.79 58.99 27.30
C LEU A 24 -3.07 58.91 25.94
N SER A 25 -2.39 59.99 25.53
CA SER A 25 -1.62 60.02 24.27
C SER A 25 -0.39 59.11 24.31
N ARG A 26 0.31 59.03 25.44
CA ARG A 26 1.51 58.19 25.60
C ARG A 26 1.16 56.70 25.69
N GLY A 27 0.04 56.37 26.34
CA GLY A 27 -0.47 55.00 26.38
C GLY A 27 -0.78 54.49 24.98
N LEU A 28 -1.61 55.22 24.22
CA LEU A 28 -2.01 54.82 22.86
C LEU A 28 -0.82 54.73 21.89
N VAL A 29 0.14 55.64 21.98
CA VAL A 29 1.36 55.59 21.15
C VAL A 29 2.26 54.41 21.54
N ASN A 30 2.43 54.12 22.83
CA ASN A 30 3.21 52.96 23.29
C ASN A 30 2.53 51.63 22.93
N TYR A 31 1.21 51.52 23.09
CA TYR A 31 0.46 50.35 22.66
C TYR A 31 0.49 50.17 21.13
N GLY A 32 0.39 51.25 20.37
CA GLY A 32 0.54 51.22 18.91
C GLY A 32 1.93 50.78 18.47
N LEU A 33 2.99 51.29 19.11
CA LEU A 33 4.36 50.93 18.79
C LEU A 33 4.67 49.47 19.16
N THR A 34 4.22 49.00 20.33
CA THR A 34 4.37 47.58 20.71
C THR A 34 3.62 46.65 19.77
N ALA A 35 2.37 46.95 19.42
CA ALA A 35 1.59 46.15 18.47
C ALA A 35 2.27 46.08 17.09
N LEU A 36 2.82 47.20 16.60
CA LEU A 36 3.56 47.23 15.34
C LEU A 36 4.85 46.39 15.42
N THR A 37 5.59 46.44 16.53
CA THR A 37 6.79 45.61 16.70
C THR A 37 6.46 44.12 16.70
N PHE A 38 5.39 43.69 17.39
CA PHE A 38 4.98 42.28 17.38
C PHE A 38 4.49 41.83 15.99
N LEU A 39 3.81 42.69 15.24
CA LEU A 39 3.37 42.39 13.89
C LEU A 39 4.57 42.23 12.94
N VAL A 40 5.54 43.15 12.99
CA VAL A 40 6.75 43.06 12.15
C VAL A 40 7.59 41.85 12.53
N VAL A 41 7.80 41.59 13.82
CA VAL A 41 8.52 40.40 14.30
C VAL A 41 7.80 39.12 13.88
N GLY A 42 6.46 39.07 14.00
CA GLY A 42 5.66 37.94 13.56
C GLY A 42 5.74 37.68 12.06
N VAL A 43 5.72 38.72 11.22
CA VAL A 43 5.88 38.60 9.77
C VAL A 43 7.29 38.15 9.39
N VAL A 44 8.33 38.67 10.05
CA VAL A 44 9.72 38.27 9.81
C VAL A 44 9.95 36.82 10.24
N ILE A 45 9.46 36.42 11.41
CA ILE A 45 9.52 35.02 11.87
C ILE A 45 8.72 34.12 10.93
N GLY A 46 7.52 34.54 10.50
CA GLY A 46 6.70 33.81 9.54
C GLY A 46 7.38 33.64 8.18
N LEU A 47 8.09 34.66 7.69
CA LEU A 47 8.89 34.59 6.46
C LEU A 47 10.13 33.70 6.63
N LEU A 48 10.83 33.78 7.76
CA LEU A 48 11.99 32.93 8.05
C LEU A 48 11.62 31.46 8.21
N ILE A 49 10.50 31.17 8.88
CA ILE A 49 9.96 29.81 9.00
C ILE A 49 9.39 29.34 7.65
N GLY A 50 8.70 30.21 6.91
CA GLY A 50 8.16 29.91 5.58
C GLY A 50 9.24 29.61 4.54
N GLN A 51 10.40 30.28 4.61
CA GLN A 51 11.55 29.97 3.76
C GLN A 51 12.24 28.65 4.15
N ASN A 52 12.22 28.26 5.43
CA ASN A 52 12.79 26.99 5.90
C ASN A 52 11.86 25.78 5.75
N LEU A 53 10.54 25.98 5.56
CA LEU A 53 9.58 24.88 5.33
C LEU A 53 9.22 24.70 3.85
N ALA A 54 9.62 25.62 2.98
CA ALA A 54 9.48 25.49 1.53
C ALA A 54 10.62 24.67 0.87
N GLY A 55 11.64 24.28 1.64
CA GLY A 55 12.69 23.34 1.23
C GLY A 55 12.30 21.90 1.55
N SER A 56 11.61 21.28 0.60
CA SER A 56 11.55 19.84 0.32
C SER A 56 11.93 18.85 1.44
N THR A 57 10.94 18.52 2.28
CA THR A 57 10.95 17.26 3.04
C THR A 57 11.07 16.04 2.12
N GLU A 58 10.54 16.12 0.90
CA GLU A 58 10.64 15.03 -0.08
C GLU A 58 12.08 14.84 -0.60
N ASP A 59 12.83 15.91 -0.87
CA ASP A 59 14.21 15.77 -1.38
C ASP A 59 15.15 15.24 -0.29
N LEU A 60 14.99 15.68 0.95
CA LEU A 60 15.78 15.18 2.08
C LEU A 60 15.46 13.72 2.42
N ILE A 61 14.19 13.32 2.32
CA ILE A 61 13.79 11.90 2.49
C ILE A 61 14.34 11.07 1.33
N ASN A 62 14.22 11.53 0.09
CA ASN A 62 14.71 10.82 -1.08
C ASN A 62 16.23 10.71 -1.09
N GLU A 63 16.96 11.75 -0.70
CA GLU A 63 18.42 11.73 -0.58
C GLU A 63 18.87 10.78 0.54
N ALA A 64 18.20 10.80 1.71
CA ALA A 64 18.50 9.89 2.81
C ALA A 64 18.19 8.42 2.46
N VAL A 65 17.07 8.15 1.77
CA VAL A 65 16.70 6.81 1.30
C VAL A 65 17.70 6.32 0.24
N ASN A 66 18.07 7.16 -0.73
CA ASN A 66 19.02 6.80 -1.76
C ASN A 66 20.43 6.55 -1.19
N ALA A 67 20.86 7.34 -0.20
CA ALA A 67 22.12 7.13 0.51
C ALA A 67 22.11 5.83 1.34
N ALA A 68 21.01 5.51 2.02
CA ALA A 68 20.86 4.27 2.78
C ALA A 68 20.85 3.02 1.87
N VAL A 69 20.17 3.09 0.72
CA VAL A 69 20.17 2.03 -0.29
C VAL A 69 21.56 1.85 -0.91
N ALA A 70 22.31 2.94 -1.14
CA ALA A 70 23.68 2.86 -1.64
C ALA A 70 24.64 2.19 -0.63
N GLN A 71 24.53 2.53 0.66
CA GLN A 71 25.32 1.89 1.72
C GLN A 71 24.99 0.40 1.88
N ALA A 72 23.70 0.04 1.87
CA ALA A 72 23.27 -1.36 1.93
C ALA A 72 23.76 -2.18 0.71
N ARG A 73 23.87 -1.54 -0.46
CA ARG A 73 24.37 -2.17 -1.69
C ARG A 73 25.88 -2.44 -1.64
N GLU A 74 26.68 -1.60 -0.99
CA GLU A 74 28.12 -1.85 -0.83
C GLU A 74 28.40 -2.98 0.17
N GLU A 75 27.68 -3.04 1.29
CA GLU A 75 27.82 -4.12 2.28
C GLU A 75 27.36 -5.48 1.71
N PHE A 76 26.22 -5.51 1.02
CA PHE A 76 25.71 -6.72 0.40
C PHE A 76 26.58 -7.19 -0.78
N SER A 77 27.19 -6.27 -1.53
CA SER A 77 28.06 -6.59 -2.67
C SER A 77 29.35 -7.31 -2.24
N GLN A 78 29.96 -6.97 -1.09
CA GLN A 78 31.18 -7.64 -0.63
C GLN A 78 30.94 -9.08 -0.13
N GLU A 79 29.79 -9.33 0.50
CA GLU A 79 29.44 -10.68 1.00
C GLU A 79 29.00 -11.61 -0.14
N VAL A 80 28.22 -11.08 -1.09
CA VAL A 80 27.71 -11.83 -2.24
C VAL A 80 28.79 -12.13 -3.28
N ALA A 81 29.69 -11.18 -3.58
CA ALA A 81 30.80 -11.41 -4.54
C ALA A 81 31.79 -12.51 -4.10
N THR A 82 31.84 -12.81 -2.80
CA THR A 82 32.71 -13.86 -2.26
C THR A 82 32.07 -15.25 -2.35
N GLN A 83 30.73 -15.36 -2.42
CA GLN A 83 30.00 -16.64 -2.47
C GLN A 83 29.48 -17.02 -3.86
N ILE A 84 29.18 -16.05 -4.74
CA ILE A 84 28.74 -16.33 -6.11
C ILE A 84 29.72 -15.72 -7.12
N GLY A 85 30.58 -16.56 -7.68
CA GLY A 85 31.49 -16.14 -8.75
C GLY A 85 30.71 -15.56 -9.93
N ASN A 86 31.08 -14.33 -10.33
CA ASN A 86 30.79 -13.64 -11.59
C ASN A 86 29.43 -13.92 -12.25
N ILE A 87 28.32 -13.76 -11.52
CA ILE A 87 27.02 -13.53 -12.16
C ILE A 87 26.83 -12.01 -12.23
N GLU A 88 26.98 -11.44 -13.42
CA GLU A 88 26.54 -10.07 -13.69
C GLU A 88 25.00 -10.03 -13.63
N ILE A 89 24.45 -9.66 -12.48
CA ILE A 89 23.04 -9.26 -12.39
C ILE A 89 22.94 -7.89 -13.06
N SER A 90 22.69 -7.91 -14.37
CA SER A 90 22.27 -6.72 -15.12
C SER A 90 20.89 -6.30 -14.62
N ALA A 91 20.86 -5.42 -13.62
CA ALA A 91 19.68 -4.61 -13.34
C ALA A 91 19.40 -3.78 -14.59
N ALA A 92 18.43 -4.23 -15.39
CA ALA A 92 17.95 -3.46 -16.53
C ALA A 92 17.47 -2.09 -16.03
N PRO A 93 17.81 -0.97 -16.70
CA PRO A 93 17.31 0.33 -16.31
C PRO A 93 15.79 0.33 -16.47
N SER A 94 15.07 0.79 -15.45
CA SER A 94 13.67 1.19 -15.59
C SER A 94 13.65 2.50 -16.38
N ASP A 95 13.82 2.39 -17.70
CA ASP A 95 13.62 3.52 -18.59
C ASP A 95 12.11 3.75 -18.72
N GLY A 96 11.65 4.95 -18.36
CA GLY A 96 10.25 5.40 -18.42
C GLY A 96 9.76 5.59 -19.86
N GLY A 97 10.09 4.64 -20.74
CA GLY A 97 9.70 4.60 -22.13
C GLY A 97 8.38 3.87 -22.27
N ASN A 98 7.45 4.53 -22.96
CA ASN A 98 6.22 3.99 -23.54
C ASN A 98 6.50 2.67 -24.28
N GLN A 99 6.43 1.54 -23.56
CA GLN A 99 6.36 0.22 -24.18
C GLN A 99 4.96 0.11 -24.78
N GLN A 100 4.85 0.52 -26.04
CA GLN A 100 3.76 0.10 -26.90
C GLN A 100 3.72 -1.42 -26.83
N ALA A 101 2.68 -1.97 -26.18
CA ALA A 101 2.45 -3.40 -26.08
C ALA A 101 2.69 -4.02 -27.45
N GLN A 102 3.77 -4.79 -27.57
CA GLN A 102 4.03 -5.54 -28.78
C GLN A 102 2.84 -6.48 -28.94
N GLY A 103 2.09 -6.32 -30.02
CA GLY A 103 0.86 -7.07 -30.22
C GLY A 103 1.12 -8.57 -30.06
N LEU A 104 0.37 -9.22 -29.18
CA LEU A 104 0.45 -10.66 -28.91
C LEU A 104 0.46 -11.43 -30.25
N ASP A 105 1.50 -12.21 -30.51
CA ASP A 105 1.53 -13.11 -31.67
C ASP A 105 0.46 -14.19 -31.48
N THR A 106 -0.63 -14.08 -32.23
CA THR A 106 -1.78 -14.99 -32.12
C THR A 106 -1.48 -16.42 -32.61
N ASN A 107 -0.33 -16.63 -33.25
CA ASN A 107 0.14 -17.95 -33.67
C ASN A 107 1.07 -18.60 -32.65
N GLN A 108 1.62 -17.83 -31.71
CA GLN A 108 2.46 -18.38 -30.67
C GLN A 108 1.61 -19.28 -29.76
N ARG A 109 2.13 -20.48 -29.50
CA ARG A 109 1.53 -21.46 -28.59
C ARG A 109 2.52 -21.68 -27.48
N TYR A 110 2.07 -21.49 -26.25
CA TYR A 110 2.83 -21.79 -25.06
C TYR A 110 2.37 -23.11 -24.48
N SER A 111 3.34 -23.91 -24.03
CA SER A 111 3.05 -25.08 -23.22
C SER A 111 3.05 -24.66 -21.76
N VAL A 112 1.92 -24.83 -21.08
CA VAL A 112 1.80 -24.54 -19.66
C VAL A 112 1.61 -25.87 -18.93
N SER A 113 2.45 -26.14 -17.93
CA SER A 113 2.28 -27.33 -17.09
C SER A 113 1.00 -27.21 -16.27
N ILE A 114 0.32 -28.34 -16.09
CA ILE A 114 -0.85 -28.48 -15.22
C ILE A 114 -0.61 -29.51 -14.11
N GLU A 115 0.59 -30.08 -14.04
CA GLU A 115 0.93 -31.09 -13.03
C GLU A 115 0.95 -30.45 -11.63
N ASN A 116 0.39 -31.17 -10.65
CA ASN A 116 0.28 -30.74 -9.25
C ASN A 116 -0.50 -29.42 -9.02
N GLN A 117 -1.24 -28.93 -10.02
CA GLN A 117 -2.10 -27.76 -9.86
C GLN A 117 -3.50 -28.17 -9.41
N PRO A 118 -4.17 -27.34 -8.58
CA PRO A 118 -5.58 -27.53 -8.28
C PRO A 118 -6.41 -27.53 -9.57
N SER A 119 -7.24 -28.55 -9.73
CA SER A 119 -8.06 -28.71 -10.93
C SER A 119 -9.49 -29.17 -10.61
N ARG A 120 -10.45 -28.71 -11.40
CA ARG A 120 -11.89 -29.00 -11.27
C ARG A 120 -12.44 -29.49 -12.61
N GLY A 121 -13.16 -30.61 -12.58
CA GLY A 121 -13.68 -31.28 -13.77
C GLY A 121 -12.93 -32.58 -14.08
N PRO A 122 -13.31 -33.30 -15.16
CA PRO A 122 -12.72 -34.60 -15.47
C PRO A 122 -11.28 -34.48 -15.97
N GLU A 123 -10.34 -35.27 -15.43
CA GLU A 123 -8.94 -35.31 -15.88
C GLU A 123 -8.78 -35.58 -17.39
N GLY A 124 -9.74 -36.31 -17.99
CA GLY A 124 -9.75 -36.64 -19.42
C GLY A 124 -10.51 -35.65 -20.31
N ALA A 125 -10.87 -34.46 -19.79
CA ALA A 125 -11.60 -33.48 -20.56
C ALA A 125 -10.84 -33.07 -21.84
N PRO A 126 -11.52 -32.95 -23.00
CA PRO A 126 -10.88 -32.58 -24.26
C PRO A 126 -10.38 -31.13 -24.30
N ILE A 127 -10.83 -30.28 -23.37
CA ILE A 127 -10.45 -28.88 -23.26
C ILE A 127 -9.91 -28.63 -21.86
N VAL A 128 -8.73 -28.02 -21.77
CA VAL A 128 -8.14 -27.56 -20.51
C VAL A 128 -8.12 -26.03 -20.53
N ILE A 129 -8.65 -25.42 -19.48
CA ILE A 129 -8.57 -23.97 -19.24
C ILE A 129 -7.63 -23.77 -18.06
N VAL A 130 -6.51 -23.10 -18.29
CA VAL A 130 -5.57 -22.70 -17.23
C VAL A 130 -5.84 -21.23 -16.90
N GLU A 131 -6.26 -20.94 -15.68
CA GLU A 131 -6.44 -19.58 -15.17
C GLU A 131 -5.26 -19.19 -14.29
N PHE A 132 -4.62 -18.07 -14.62
CA PHE A 132 -3.73 -17.36 -13.70
C PHE A 132 -4.55 -16.29 -12.97
N SER A 133 -4.67 -16.40 -11.66
CA SER A 133 -5.64 -15.60 -10.91
C SER A 133 -5.09 -15.04 -9.59
N ASP A 134 -5.77 -14.04 -9.05
CA ASP A 134 -5.42 -13.38 -7.81
C ASP A 134 -6.67 -13.17 -6.96
N TYR A 135 -6.68 -13.70 -5.74
CA TYR A 135 -7.79 -13.59 -4.81
C TYR A 135 -8.17 -12.14 -4.44
N ARG A 136 -7.29 -11.16 -4.63
CA ARG A 136 -7.58 -9.73 -4.41
C ARG A 136 -8.01 -9.01 -5.70
N CYS A 137 -7.95 -9.66 -6.86
CA CYS A 137 -8.37 -9.04 -8.11
C CYS A 137 -9.91 -9.02 -8.24
N PRO A 138 -10.54 -7.85 -8.41
CA PRO A 138 -12.00 -7.76 -8.52
C PRO A 138 -12.54 -8.38 -9.82
N PHE A 139 -11.72 -8.46 -10.88
CA PHE A 139 -12.11 -9.11 -12.13
C PHE A 139 -12.04 -10.63 -12.02
N CYS A 140 -11.03 -11.17 -11.34
CA CYS A 140 -10.92 -12.59 -11.00
C CYS A 140 -12.11 -13.04 -10.15
N GLY A 141 -12.45 -12.28 -9.09
CA GLY A 141 -13.62 -12.60 -8.27
C GLY A 141 -14.94 -12.54 -9.04
N ARG A 142 -15.10 -11.58 -9.96
CA ARG A 142 -16.26 -11.57 -10.87
C ARG A 142 -16.28 -12.81 -11.76
N PHE A 143 -15.15 -13.20 -12.34
CA PHE A 143 -15.05 -14.39 -13.17
C PHE A 143 -15.47 -15.63 -12.38
N ALA A 144 -14.86 -15.86 -11.20
CA ALA A 144 -15.15 -16.99 -10.33
C ALA A 144 -16.63 -17.07 -9.92
N GLN A 145 -17.27 -15.94 -9.60
CA GLN A 145 -18.65 -15.92 -9.11
C GLN A 145 -19.73 -15.93 -10.22
N THR A 146 -19.37 -15.57 -11.46
CA THR A 146 -20.38 -15.34 -12.51
C THR A 146 -20.11 -16.08 -13.80
N THR A 147 -18.86 -16.20 -14.22
CA THR A 147 -18.51 -16.76 -15.54
C THR A 147 -18.12 -18.23 -15.41
N LEU A 148 -17.31 -18.58 -14.41
CA LEU A 148 -16.90 -19.96 -14.16
C LEU A 148 -18.10 -20.90 -13.98
N PRO A 149 -19.15 -20.57 -13.19
CA PRO A 149 -20.32 -21.44 -13.04
C PRO A 149 -21.09 -21.64 -14.36
N LEU A 150 -21.12 -20.64 -15.25
CA LEU A 150 -21.74 -20.76 -16.57
C LEU A 150 -20.92 -21.67 -17.49
N ILE A 151 -19.59 -21.64 -17.39
CA ILE A 151 -18.71 -22.55 -18.13
C ILE A 151 -18.95 -23.99 -17.65
N GLU A 152 -19.01 -24.20 -16.33
CA GLU A 152 -19.30 -25.50 -15.74
C GLU A 152 -20.69 -26.03 -16.15
N GLU A 153 -21.72 -25.18 -16.15
CA GLU A 153 -23.08 -25.54 -16.56
C GLU A 153 -23.17 -25.92 -18.05
N GLU A 154 -22.60 -25.11 -18.93
CA GLU A 154 -22.74 -25.28 -20.39
C GLU A 154 -21.84 -26.40 -20.93
N TYR A 155 -20.60 -26.52 -20.42
CA TYR A 155 -19.61 -27.44 -20.97
C TYR A 155 -19.47 -28.73 -20.15
N GLY A 156 -19.84 -28.73 -18.87
CA GLY A 156 -19.81 -29.89 -17.99
C GLY A 156 -18.50 -30.67 -18.10
N ASP A 157 -18.62 -31.97 -18.40
CA ASP A 157 -17.49 -32.90 -18.49
C ASP A 157 -16.49 -32.63 -19.64
N LYS A 158 -16.70 -31.57 -20.44
CA LYS A 158 -15.81 -31.24 -21.56
C LYS A 158 -14.64 -30.35 -21.17
N VAL A 159 -14.66 -29.76 -19.97
CA VAL A 159 -13.65 -28.80 -19.51
C VAL A 159 -13.00 -29.29 -18.23
N LEU A 160 -11.67 -29.30 -18.23
CA LEU A 160 -10.85 -29.34 -17.02
C LEU A 160 -10.37 -27.92 -16.74
N PHE A 161 -10.77 -27.36 -15.61
CA PHE A 161 -10.33 -26.06 -15.16
C PHE A 161 -9.13 -26.23 -14.22
N VAL A 162 -8.06 -25.49 -14.44
CA VAL A 162 -6.81 -25.55 -13.68
C VAL A 162 -6.48 -24.15 -13.17
N TYR A 163 -6.26 -24.03 -11.86
CA TYR A 163 -5.89 -22.77 -11.23
C TYR A 163 -4.37 -22.64 -11.09
N ARG A 164 -3.84 -21.45 -11.34
CA ARG A 164 -2.45 -21.06 -11.03
C ARG A 164 -2.41 -19.72 -10.33
N ASP A 165 -1.57 -19.63 -9.30
CA ASP A 165 -1.44 -18.44 -8.49
C ASP A 165 -0.74 -17.30 -9.23
N TYR A 166 -1.35 -16.11 -9.21
CA TYR A 166 -0.80 -14.92 -9.84
C TYR A 166 -0.97 -13.66 -8.96
N PRO A 167 -0.45 -13.66 -7.72
CA PRO A 167 -0.71 -12.62 -6.72
C PRO A 167 -0.01 -11.29 -7.07
N ILE A 168 -0.73 -10.36 -7.70
CA ILE A 168 -0.19 -9.07 -8.19
C ILE A 168 -0.85 -7.86 -7.52
N ILE A 169 -2.16 -7.91 -7.31
CA ILE A 169 -2.99 -6.73 -7.07
C ILE A 169 -2.96 -6.31 -5.59
N GLY A 170 -2.92 -7.27 -4.67
CA GLY A 170 -3.06 -7.03 -3.23
C GLY A 170 -1.76 -7.11 -2.42
N GLY A 171 -0.59 -7.17 -3.08
CA GLY A 171 0.71 -7.29 -2.42
C GLY A 171 0.75 -8.49 -1.47
N GLN A 172 1.14 -8.25 -0.21
CA GLN A 172 1.26 -9.32 0.79
C GLN A 172 -0.06 -10.09 1.01
N SER A 173 -1.21 -9.41 0.96
CA SER A 173 -2.51 -10.08 1.17
C SER A 173 -2.89 -11.03 0.03
N SER A 174 -2.49 -10.72 -1.22
CA SER A 174 -2.69 -11.64 -2.35
C SER A 174 -1.83 -12.88 -2.19
N TYR A 175 -0.56 -12.69 -1.84
CA TYR A 175 0.37 -13.80 -1.60
C TYR A 175 -0.12 -14.69 -0.44
N GLN A 176 -0.56 -14.09 0.68
CA GLN A 176 -1.09 -14.86 1.81
C GLN A 176 -2.36 -15.62 1.44
N ALA A 177 -3.26 -15.04 0.65
CA ALA A 177 -4.45 -15.75 0.20
C ALA A 177 -4.10 -16.96 -0.70
N ALA A 178 -3.16 -16.79 -1.63
CA ALA A 178 -2.62 -17.89 -2.45
C ALA A 178 -2.00 -19.00 -1.60
N LEU A 179 -1.12 -18.62 -0.66
CA LEU A 179 -0.48 -19.55 0.28
C LEU A 179 -1.50 -20.31 1.12
N ALA A 180 -2.53 -19.63 1.61
CA ALA A 180 -3.59 -20.29 2.37
C ALA A 180 -4.35 -21.30 1.49
N ALA A 181 -4.65 -20.96 0.23
CA ALA A 181 -5.33 -21.85 -0.69
C ALA A 181 -4.53 -23.12 -0.98
N GLU A 182 -3.24 -23.00 -1.26
CA GLU A 182 -2.38 -24.17 -1.47
C GLU A 182 -2.20 -25.02 -0.20
N CYS A 183 -2.13 -24.41 0.98
CA CYS A 183 -2.11 -25.16 2.23
C CYS A 183 -3.41 -25.91 2.51
N VAL A 184 -4.56 -25.39 2.08
CA VAL A 184 -5.84 -26.12 2.13
C VAL A 184 -5.89 -27.20 1.04
N ASN A 185 -5.24 -26.99 -0.10
CA ASN A 185 -5.13 -27.97 -1.19
C ASN A 185 -4.45 -29.27 -0.76
N GLU A 186 -3.48 -29.22 0.17
CA GLU A 186 -2.88 -30.43 0.76
C GLU A 186 -3.90 -31.42 1.30
N GLN A 187 -5.05 -30.90 1.72
CA GLN A 187 -6.12 -31.66 2.35
C GLN A 187 -7.29 -31.92 1.38
N GLY A 188 -7.13 -31.54 0.10
CA GLY A 188 -8.10 -31.79 -0.96
C GLY A 188 -9.33 -30.88 -0.95
N LEU A 189 -9.28 -29.76 -0.23
CA LEU A 189 -10.40 -28.82 -0.05
C LEU A 189 -10.18 -27.47 -0.77
N PHE A 190 -9.29 -27.44 -1.77
CA PHE A 190 -8.89 -26.22 -2.45
C PHE A 190 -10.08 -25.45 -3.01
N TRP A 191 -11.00 -26.15 -3.68
CA TRP A 191 -12.08 -25.53 -4.46
C TRP A 191 -13.15 -24.90 -3.58
N GLU A 192 -13.45 -25.52 -2.45
CA GLU A 192 -14.33 -24.98 -1.43
C GLU A 192 -13.72 -23.71 -0.81
N TYR A 193 -12.42 -23.75 -0.50
CA TYR A 193 -11.72 -22.58 0.03
C TYR A 193 -11.58 -21.45 -0.99
N HIS A 194 -11.24 -21.78 -2.23
CA HIS A 194 -11.16 -20.87 -3.37
C HIS A 194 -12.45 -20.07 -3.52
N ASP A 195 -13.60 -20.76 -3.49
CA ASP A 195 -14.91 -20.13 -3.63
C ASP A 195 -15.20 -19.20 -2.43
N LEU A 196 -14.84 -19.62 -1.21
CA LEU A 196 -14.97 -18.78 -0.02
C LEU A 196 -14.05 -17.56 -0.05
N LEU A 197 -12.80 -17.68 -0.49
CA LEU A 197 -11.87 -16.56 -0.64
C LEU A 197 -12.43 -15.51 -1.60
N PHE A 198 -12.96 -15.94 -2.76
CA PHE A 198 -13.59 -15.04 -3.71
C PHE A 198 -14.94 -14.48 -3.23
N ALA A 199 -15.68 -15.18 -2.37
CA ALA A 199 -16.86 -14.62 -1.73
C ALA A 199 -16.51 -13.54 -0.68
N ASN A 200 -15.30 -13.58 -0.11
CA ASN A 200 -14.86 -12.74 1.00
C ASN A 200 -13.70 -11.78 0.64
N GLN A 201 -13.53 -11.43 -0.65
CA GLN A 201 -12.37 -10.66 -1.13
C GLN A 201 -12.06 -9.39 -0.32
N GLN A 202 -13.08 -8.70 0.19
CA GLN A 202 -12.92 -7.43 0.90
C GLN A 202 -12.12 -7.57 2.19
N ILE A 203 -12.24 -8.70 2.88
CA ILE A 203 -11.65 -8.91 4.20
C ILE A 203 -10.31 -9.67 4.18
N LEU A 204 -9.84 -10.11 3.01
CA LEU A 204 -8.63 -10.97 2.92
C LEU A 204 -7.33 -10.31 3.42
N GLY A 205 -7.31 -9.00 3.63
CA GLY A 205 -6.18 -8.28 4.26
C GLY A 205 -6.33 -8.08 5.76
N GLU A 206 -7.47 -8.45 6.35
CA GLU A 206 -7.72 -8.30 7.77
C GLU A 206 -7.01 -9.42 8.57
N PRO A 207 -6.59 -9.14 9.82
CA PRO A 207 -5.99 -10.15 10.68
C PRO A 207 -6.90 -11.38 10.82
N ASN A 208 -6.31 -12.57 10.75
CA ASN A 208 -6.96 -13.88 10.87
C ASN A 208 -8.05 -14.21 9.83
N ALA A 209 -8.42 -13.31 8.92
CA ALA A 209 -9.52 -13.54 8.00
C ALA A 209 -9.37 -14.84 7.18
N LEU A 210 -8.15 -15.18 6.77
CA LEU A 210 -7.87 -16.42 6.04
C LEU A 210 -8.17 -17.67 6.90
N PHE A 211 -7.83 -17.63 8.19
CA PHE A 211 -8.12 -18.71 9.13
C PHE A 211 -9.61 -18.78 9.46
N ASP A 212 -10.26 -17.64 9.72
CA ASP A 212 -11.71 -17.57 9.96
C ASP A 212 -12.53 -18.09 8.76
N ILE A 213 -12.02 -17.86 7.53
CA ILE A 213 -12.61 -18.45 6.32
C ILE A 213 -12.37 -19.95 6.28
N ALA A 214 -11.18 -20.43 6.65
CA ALA A 214 -10.82 -21.84 6.61
C ALA A 214 -11.63 -22.66 7.62
N GLU A 215 -11.98 -22.08 8.78
CA GLU A 215 -12.85 -22.69 9.79
C GLU A 215 -14.26 -23.02 9.28
N GLN A 216 -14.68 -22.45 8.14
CA GLN A 216 -15.98 -22.77 7.52
C GLN A 216 -15.94 -24.09 6.73
N LEU A 217 -14.76 -24.69 6.54
CA LEU A 217 -14.59 -25.92 5.78
C LEU A 217 -14.77 -27.15 6.68
N ASP A 218 -15.78 -27.95 6.35
CA ASP A 218 -15.99 -29.23 7.00
C ASP A 218 -14.85 -30.20 6.65
N GLY A 219 -14.18 -30.73 7.68
CA GLY A 219 -13.14 -31.75 7.52
C GLY A 219 -11.72 -31.22 7.32
N LEU A 220 -11.51 -29.90 7.35
CA LEU A 220 -10.17 -29.32 7.36
C LEU A 220 -9.48 -29.55 8.72
N ASP A 221 -8.26 -30.10 8.70
CA ASP A 221 -7.36 -30.10 9.84
C ASP A 221 -6.69 -28.72 9.96
N MET A 222 -7.21 -27.91 10.89
CA MET A 222 -6.73 -26.55 11.14
C MET A 222 -5.29 -26.52 11.70
N GLU A 223 -4.84 -27.55 12.40
CA GLU A 223 -3.46 -27.61 12.91
C GLU A 223 -2.48 -27.86 11.76
N ALA A 224 -2.80 -28.80 10.88
CA ALA A 224 -2.02 -29.05 9.67
C ALA A 224 -2.01 -27.83 8.73
N PHE A 225 -3.16 -27.18 8.55
CA PHE A 225 -3.27 -25.94 7.78
C PHE A 225 -2.39 -24.83 8.36
N GLN A 226 -2.48 -24.58 9.67
CA GLN A 226 -1.66 -23.57 10.34
C GLN A 226 -0.17 -23.87 10.19
N ALA A 227 0.25 -25.12 10.38
CA ALA A 227 1.64 -25.50 10.22
C ALA A 227 2.15 -25.26 8.78
N CYS A 228 1.37 -25.67 7.77
CA CYS A 228 1.71 -25.41 6.37
C CYS A 228 1.85 -23.90 6.08
N PHE A 229 0.92 -23.10 6.58
CA PHE A 229 0.88 -21.65 6.36
C PHE A 229 2.07 -20.94 7.03
N GLU A 230 2.38 -21.29 8.28
CA GLU A 230 3.51 -20.72 9.04
C GLU A 230 4.87 -21.13 8.46
N GLU A 231 4.98 -22.36 7.96
CA GLU A 231 6.18 -22.86 7.26
C GLU A 231 6.34 -22.25 5.85
N GLU A 232 5.31 -21.57 5.35
CA GLU A 232 5.20 -21.08 3.98
C GLU A 232 5.54 -22.16 2.93
N ARG A 233 5.03 -23.38 3.14
CA ARG A 233 5.47 -24.58 2.41
C ARG A 233 5.32 -24.48 0.89
N TYR A 234 4.35 -23.69 0.42
CA TYR A 234 4.06 -23.47 -0.99
C TYR A 234 4.64 -22.18 -1.58
N ARG A 235 5.52 -21.47 -0.85
CA ARG A 235 6.18 -20.25 -1.35
C ARG A 235 6.76 -20.43 -2.76
N ASP A 236 7.53 -21.50 -2.95
CA ASP A 236 8.25 -21.73 -4.20
C ASP A 236 7.31 -22.06 -5.36
N GLY A 237 6.23 -22.81 -5.10
CA GLY A 237 5.19 -23.11 -6.10
C GLY A 237 4.47 -21.84 -6.57
N ILE A 238 4.07 -20.98 -5.63
CA ILE A 238 3.44 -19.69 -5.95
C ILE A 238 4.38 -18.80 -6.78
N LEU A 239 5.67 -18.79 -6.46
CA LEU A 239 6.67 -18.04 -7.23
C LEU A 239 6.86 -18.62 -8.64
N GLU A 240 6.81 -19.94 -8.79
CA GLU A 240 6.86 -20.61 -10.08
C GLU A 240 5.63 -20.28 -10.94
N ASP A 241 4.43 -20.34 -10.37
CA ASP A 241 3.19 -19.95 -11.02
C ASP A 241 3.26 -18.49 -11.49
N PHE A 242 3.69 -17.60 -10.60
CA PHE A 242 3.89 -16.18 -10.90
C PHE A 242 4.87 -15.95 -12.05
N ASN A 243 6.04 -16.59 -12.02
CA ASN A 243 7.02 -16.41 -13.09
C ASN A 243 6.53 -17.00 -14.41
N THR A 244 5.86 -18.16 -14.36
CA THR A 244 5.26 -18.75 -15.57
C THR A 244 4.23 -17.79 -16.17
N GLY A 245 3.30 -17.26 -15.36
CA GLY A 245 2.29 -16.32 -15.84
C GLY A 245 2.89 -15.09 -16.49
N ARG A 246 3.98 -14.56 -15.92
CA ARG A 246 4.71 -13.40 -16.46
C ARG A 246 5.40 -13.65 -17.80
N GLU A 247 5.79 -14.89 -18.10
CA GLU A 247 6.42 -15.23 -19.38
C GLU A 247 5.41 -15.37 -20.53
N LEU A 248 4.12 -15.45 -20.22
CA LEU A 248 3.03 -15.68 -21.18
C LEU A 248 2.35 -14.40 -21.70
N VAL A 249 2.59 -13.25 -21.06
CA VAL A 249 1.96 -11.94 -21.37
C VAL A 249 2.98 -10.87 -21.72
#